data_AF-A0A7V9Q0Q6-F1
#
_entry.id   AF-A0A7V9Q0Q6-F1
#
_cell.length_a   1.000
_cell.length_b   1.000
_cell.length_c   1.000
_cell.angle_alpha   90.00
_cell.angle_beta   90.00
_cell.angle_gamma   90.00
#
_symmetry.space_group_name_H-M   'P 1'
#
loop_
_entity.id
_entity.type
_entity.pdbx_description
1 polymer ?
#
loop_
_entity_poly.entity_id
_entity_poly.type
_entity_poly.pdbx_seq_one_letter_code
_entity_poly.pdbx_strand_id
1 'polypeptide(L)'
;MRISERLEELYAIGGGPGANRPHGSAGEDEAFEIVAAWMREAGLAVEVEPDGNLFGHVQGSELKTGPVWTGSHLDTVPAGGRFDGALGVVAGIEAVEGAGVGSVVAFRGEEVGCIGSRALVAHDGVLPSVFLELHVEQGPVLERAGAPLGVVTSIAGMARGELLVEGTAGHAGTVPMDGRRDALVAAATEILRIRDAASAIPGAVATVGELDVEPGAGNVIPSRVRLSLDARAPDRVRLDALVQAVGFAPGYRTEPVTMAGEVQSALRAEIEARGLPLVELSSGAGHDAGILAAAGVKSGMLFVRSLNGGVSHCPEELSSEEDIALATEVLVGVLRRLAG
;
A
#
# COMPACT_ATOMS: atom_id res chain seq x y z
N MET A 1 17.07 -7.30 -17.33
CA MET A 1 15.84 -6.71 -17.91
C MET A 1 15.87 -5.21 -17.62
N ARG A 2 15.46 -4.32 -18.54
CA ARG A 2 15.53 -2.85 -18.34
C ARG A 2 14.85 -2.39 -17.05
N ILE A 3 13.72 -3.00 -16.68
CA ILE A 3 13.04 -2.77 -15.40
C ILE A 3 13.93 -3.10 -14.20
N SER A 4 14.54 -4.30 -14.17
CA SER A 4 15.39 -4.71 -13.06
C SER A 4 16.57 -3.76 -12.84
N GLU A 5 17.23 -3.34 -13.92
CA GLU A 5 18.35 -2.40 -13.87
C GLU A 5 17.92 -1.05 -13.29
N ARG A 6 16.77 -0.52 -13.74
CA ARG A 6 16.19 0.72 -13.21
C ARG A 6 15.78 0.61 -11.73
N LEU A 7 15.21 -0.52 -11.32
CA LEU A 7 14.86 -0.76 -9.92
C LEU A 7 16.10 -0.86 -9.02
N GLU A 8 17.18 -1.49 -9.49
CA GLU A 8 18.46 -1.52 -8.76
C GLU A 8 19.08 -0.13 -8.62
N GLU A 9 19.01 0.70 -9.68
CA GLU A 9 19.50 2.07 -9.63
C GLU A 9 18.71 2.91 -8.61
N LEU A 10 17.38 2.81 -8.58
CA LEU A 10 16.56 3.46 -7.55
C LEU A 10 16.87 2.93 -6.15
N TYR A 11 17.00 1.61 -6.00
CA TYR A 11 17.28 0.96 -4.72
C TYR A 11 18.62 1.39 -4.10
N ALA A 12 19.61 1.75 -4.92
CA ALA A 12 20.91 2.24 -4.47
C ALA A 12 20.88 3.65 -3.84
N ILE A 13 19.80 4.42 -4.07
CA ILE A 13 19.67 5.81 -3.58
C ILE A 13 19.46 5.84 -2.06
N GLY A 14 20.11 6.81 -1.40
CA GLY A 14 20.02 7.06 0.05
C GLY A 14 21.08 6.33 0.87
N GLY A 15 21.60 5.21 0.37
CA GLY A 15 22.63 4.39 1.02
C GLY A 15 22.17 3.72 2.33
N GLY A 16 22.95 2.72 2.78
CA GLY A 16 22.61 1.92 3.97
C GLY A 16 21.89 0.61 3.64
N PRO A 17 21.32 -0.09 4.64
CA PRO A 17 20.55 -1.30 4.41
C PRO A 17 19.17 -0.95 3.82
N GLY A 18 18.84 -1.46 2.63
CA GLY A 18 17.54 -1.19 1.99
C GLY A 18 17.50 0.12 1.20
N ALA A 19 16.34 0.38 0.58
CA ALA A 19 16.03 1.69 0.04
C ALA A 19 15.81 2.69 1.18
N ASN A 20 16.25 3.93 0.98
CA ASN A 20 16.08 4.98 1.97
C ASN A 20 15.79 6.32 1.31
N ARG A 21 14.58 6.43 0.75
CA ARG A 21 14.07 7.63 0.06
C ARG A 21 12.82 8.18 0.74
N PRO A 22 12.85 8.56 2.03
CA PRO A 22 11.68 9.09 2.71
C PRO A 22 11.19 10.37 2.05
N HIS A 23 9.88 10.64 2.14
CA HIS A 23 9.28 11.84 1.58
C HIS A 23 9.97 13.13 2.04
N GLY A 24 10.22 14.05 1.10
CA GLY A 24 10.89 15.33 1.33
C GLY A 24 12.42 15.23 1.51
N SER A 25 13.00 14.05 1.30
CA SER A 25 14.45 13.86 1.31
C SER A 25 15.07 14.14 -0.06
N ALA A 26 16.37 14.46 -0.06
CA ALA A 26 17.14 14.59 -1.30
C ALA A 26 17.15 13.29 -2.13
N GLY A 27 17.01 12.13 -1.50
CA GLY A 27 16.93 10.84 -2.20
C GLY A 27 15.60 10.64 -2.94
N GLU A 28 14.49 11.18 -2.42
CA GLU A 28 13.23 11.21 -3.17
C GLU A 28 13.37 12.13 -4.39
N ASP A 29 13.95 13.32 -4.22
CA ASP A 29 14.19 14.26 -5.33
C ASP A 29 15.10 13.66 -6.43
N GLU A 30 16.19 13.00 -6.04
CA GLU A 30 17.08 12.29 -6.97
C GLU A 30 16.34 11.20 -7.76
N ALA A 31 15.49 10.40 -7.09
CA ALA A 31 14.69 9.39 -7.77
C ALA A 31 13.73 10.01 -8.80
N PHE A 32 13.09 11.13 -8.47
CA PHE A 32 12.22 11.85 -9.39
C PHE A 32 12.99 12.41 -10.60
N GLU A 33 14.21 12.92 -10.41
CA GLU A 33 15.06 13.41 -11.51
C GLU A 33 15.47 12.29 -12.47
N ILE A 34 15.89 11.14 -11.93
CA ILE A 34 16.27 9.95 -12.70
C ILE A 34 15.06 9.40 -13.48
N VAL A 35 13.92 9.24 -12.81
CA VAL A 35 12.68 8.75 -13.44
C VAL A 35 12.19 9.72 -14.53
N ALA A 36 12.30 11.02 -14.31
CA ALA A 36 11.98 12.01 -15.35
C ALA A 36 12.89 11.87 -16.58
N ALA A 37 14.16 11.49 -16.39
CA ALA A 37 15.06 11.20 -17.51
C ALA A 37 14.63 9.93 -18.26
N TRP A 38 14.25 8.86 -17.57
CA TRP A 38 13.75 7.62 -18.18
C TRP A 38 12.43 7.80 -18.92
N MET A 39 11.52 8.63 -18.41
CA MET A 39 10.29 9.00 -19.14
C MET A 39 10.63 9.72 -20.46
N ARG A 40 11.60 10.64 -20.46
CA ARG A 40 12.07 11.30 -21.70
C ARG A 40 12.76 10.33 -22.66
N GLU A 41 13.55 9.39 -22.13
CA GLU A 41 14.18 8.31 -22.90
C GLU A 41 13.13 7.44 -23.61
N ALA A 42 12.02 7.14 -22.94
CA ALA A 42 10.86 6.44 -23.50
C ALA A 42 10.03 7.30 -24.48
N GLY A 43 10.46 8.53 -24.79
CA GLY A 43 9.79 9.43 -25.72
C GLY A 43 8.56 10.16 -25.14
N LEU A 44 8.35 10.10 -23.82
CA LEU A 44 7.24 10.76 -23.16
C LEU A 44 7.52 12.25 -22.95
N ALA A 45 6.47 13.07 -23.09
CA ALA A 45 6.50 14.45 -22.65
C ALA A 45 6.36 14.50 -21.11
N VAL A 46 7.29 15.18 -20.45
CA VAL A 46 7.42 15.17 -18.99
C VAL A 46 7.00 16.49 -18.39
N GLU A 47 6.14 16.44 -17.37
CA GLU A 47 5.67 17.58 -16.58
C GLU A 47 5.79 17.29 -15.09
N VAL A 48 6.10 18.31 -14.30
CA VAL A 48 6.00 18.25 -12.84
C VAL A 48 4.92 19.25 -12.43
N GLU A 49 3.91 18.75 -11.75
CA GLU A 49 2.79 19.57 -11.29
C GLU A 49 3.16 20.38 -10.03
N PRO A 50 2.36 21.41 -9.65
CA PRO A 50 2.67 22.25 -8.49
C PRO A 50 2.85 21.50 -7.17
N ASP A 51 2.17 20.36 -7.01
CA ASP A 51 2.25 19.50 -5.82
C ASP A 51 3.44 18.51 -5.87
N GLY A 52 4.29 18.62 -6.89
CA GLY A 52 5.54 17.85 -7.01
C GLY A 52 5.39 16.46 -7.63
N ASN A 53 4.17 16.06 -8.00
CA ASN A 53 3.90 14.84 -8.76
C ASN A 53 4.54 14.94 -10.16
N LEU A 54 5.13 13.84 -10.63
CA LEU A 54 5.81 13.75 -11.91
C LEU A 54 4.98 12.96 -12.90
N PHE A 55 4.78 13.52 -14.08
CA PHE A 55 3.97 12.94 -15.14
C PHE A 55 4.81 12.73 -16.41
N GLY A 56 4.58 11.60 -17.09
CA GLY A 56 5.07 11.32 -18.43
C GLY A 56 3.90 10.88 -19.31
N HIS A 57 3.65 11.57 -20.42
CA HIS A 57 2.56 11.24 -21.34
C HIS A 57 3.03 11.07 -22.78
N VAL A 58 2.34 10.22 -23.55
CA VAL A 58 2.64 10.03 -24.97
C VAL A 58 2.45 11.34 -25.74
N GLN A 59 3.42 11.73 -26.55
CA GLN A 59 3.34 13.00 -27.29
C GLN A 59 2.10 13.07 -28.19
N GLY A 60 1.41 14.21 -28.17
CA GLY A 60 0.17 14.41 -28.93
C GLY A 60 -1.09 13.93 -28.23
N SER A 61 -0.98 13.25 -27.08
CA SER A 61 -2.10 13.16 -26.14
C SER A 61 -2.20 14.49 -25.37
N GLU A 62 -3.39 15.07 -25.27
CA GLU A 62 -3.59 16.18 -24.35
C GLU A 62 -3.42 15.66 -22.92
N LEU A 63 -2.45 16.24 -22.18
CA LEU A 63 -2.57 16.36 -20.73
C LEU A 63 -3.99 16.83 -20.46
N LYS A 64 -4.70 16.12 -19.57
CA LYS A 64 -6.06 16.43 -19.10
C LYS A 64 -7.21 15.74 -19.84
N THR A 65 -7.00 14.96 -20.90
CA THR A 65 -8.08 14.14 -21.52
C THR A 65 -7.66 12.72 -21.94
N GLY A 66 -6.39 12.32 -21.76
CA GLY A 66 -5.98 10.93 -21.92
C GLY A 66 -6.77 9.99 -20.99
N PRO A 67 -7.46 8.94 -21.49
CA PRO A 67 -8.45 8.20 -20.70
C PRO A 67 -7.84 7.35 -19.57
N VAL A 68 -6.56 6.99 -19.65
CA VAL A 68 -5.96 5.97 -18.77
C VAL A 68 -4.57 6.41 -18.28
N TRP A 69 -4.41 6.46 -16.96
CA TRP A 69 -3.13 6.62 -16.29
C TRP A 69 -2.68 5.30 -15.67
N THR A 70 -1.37 5.14 -15.53
CA THR A 70 -0.74 4.14 -14.67
C THR A 70 0.32 4.80 -13.81
N GLY A 71 0.68 4.21 -12.68
CA GLY A 71 1.71 4.80 -11.82
C GLY A 71 1.67 4.28 -10.41
N SER A 72 2.51 4.84 -9.57
CA SER A 72 2.57 4.61 -8.13
C SER A 72 3.49 5.69 -7.52
N HIS A 73 4.29 5.36 -6.50
CA HIS A 73 5.17 6.29 -5.79
C HIS A 73 6.66 5.93 -5.90
N LEU A 74 7.54 6.85 -5.47
CA LEU A 74 8.99 6.65 -5.46
C LEU A 74 9.62 6.82 -4.06
N ASP A 75 8.89 7.44 -3.12
CA ASP A 75 9.30 7.48 -1.73
C ASP A 75 9.22 6.09 -1.08
N THR A 76 10.01 5.88 -0.05
CA THR A 76 10.05 4.63 0.71
C THR A 76 10.05 4.91 2.21
N VAL A 77 9.59 3.95 3.00
CA VAL A 77 10.02 3.87 4.40
C VAL A 77 11.56 3.76 4.54
N PRO A 78 12.14 4.13 5.69
CA PRO A 78 13.55 3.86 5.98
C PRO A 78 13.84 2.35 5.96
N ALA A 79 14.94 1.97 5.31
CA ALA A 79 15.32 0.56 5.08
C ALA A 79 14.23 -0.25 4.36
N GLY A 80 13.52 0.39 3.43
CA GLY A 80 12.48 -0.23 2.63
C GLY A 80 13.02 -1.21 1.59
N GLY A 81 12.07 -1.83 0.88
CA GLY A 81 12.34 -2.76 -0.19
C GLY A 81 12.74 -2.07 -1.50
N ARG A 82 12.91 -2.88 -2.54
CA ARG A 82 13.33 -2.45 -3.88
C ARG A 82 12.15 -2.16 -4.80
N PHE A 83 10.98 -2.74 -4.52
CA PHE A 83 9.85 -2.84 -5.42
C PHE A 83 8.67 -2.00 -4.96
N ASP A 84 8.45 -1.85 -3.65
CA ASP A 84 7.37 -1.01 -3.08
C ASP A 84 7.34 0.40 -3.72
N GLY A 85 6.20 0.77 -4.31
CA GLY A 85 6.04 1.94 -5.17
C GLY A 85 6.81 1.94 -6.49
N ALA A 86 8.14 1.83 -6.42
CA ALA A 86 9.05 1.99 -7.55
C ALA A 86 8.74 1.04 -8.72
N LEU A 87 8.28 -0.19 -8.44
CA LEU A 87 7.84 -1.14 -9.46
C LEU A 87 6.71 -0.57 -10.31
N GLY A 88 5.70 0.03 -9.69
CA GLY A 88 4.54 0.59 -10.38
C GLY A 88 4.91 1.72 -11.33
N VAL A 89 5.86 2.57 -10.93
CA VAL A 89 6.36 3.67 -11.76
C VAL A 89 7.24 3.14 -12.91
N VAL A 90 8.25 2.33 -12.60
CA VAL A 90 9.20 1.83 -13.61
C VAL A 90 8.52 0.94 -14.64
N ALA A 91 7.71 -0.03 -14.20
CA ALA A 91 6.93 -0.86 -15.13
C ALA A 91 5.85 -0.06 -15.86
N GLY A 92 5.32 1.01 -15.25
CA GLY A 92 4.41 1.95 -15.89
C GLY A 92 5.04 2.64 -17.11
N ILE A 93 6.32 3.07 -17.01
CA ILE A 93 7.08 3.64 -18.14
C ILE A 93 7.16 2.66 -19.30
N GLU A 94 7.59 1.43 -19.01
CA GLU A 94 7.71 0.37 -20.02
C GLU A 94 6.35 0.03 -20.64
N ALA A 95 5.30 0.00 -19.83
CA ALA A 95 3.97 -0.35 -20.28
C ALA A 95 3.35 0.74 -21.16
N VAL A 96 3.53 2.01 -20.81
CA VAL A 96 3.06 3.14 -21.65
C VAL A 96 3.87 3.24 -22.94
N GLU A 97 5.19 3.07 -22.88
CA GLU A 97 6.05 3.01 -24.07
C GLU A 97 5.62 1.86 -25.00
N GLY A 98 5.45 0.65 -24.44
CA GLY A 98 5.03 -0.53 -25.19
C GLY A 98 3.60 -0.44 -25.71
N ALA A 99 2.68 0.14 -24.95
CA ALA A 99 1.30 0.34 -25.35
C ALA A 99 1.16 1.41 -26.44
N GLY A 100 2.02 2.44 -26.41
CA GLY A 100 1.93 3.63 -27.26
C GLY A 100 0.76 4.56 -26.89
N VAL A 101 0.16 4.37 -25.70
CA VAL A 101 -0.99 5.12 -25.19
C VAL A 101 -0.92 5.23 -23.67
N GLY A 102 -1.56 6.26 -23.13
CA GLY A 102 -1.69 6.48 -21.68
C GLY A 102 -0.66 7.45 -21.12
N SER A 103 -0.64 7.55 -19.79
CA SER A 103 0.30 8.38 -19.04
C SER A 103 0.82 7.64 -17.83
N VAL A 104 2.04 7.96 -17.42
CA VAL A 104 2.67 7.49 -16.20
C VAL A 104 2.69 8.61 -15.18
N VAL A 105 2.36 8.32 -13.94
CA VAL A 105 2.51 9.24 -12.80
C VAL A 105 3.38 8.62 -11.72
N ALA A 106 4.26 9.45 -11.14
CA ALA A 106 4.94 9.17 -9.88
C ALA A 106 4.41 10.17 -8.83
N PHE A 107 3.66 9.67 -7.86
CA PHE A 107 3.11 10.46 -6.77
C PHE A 107 4.15 10.71 -5.67
N ARG A 108 4.04 11.85 -5.01
CA ARG A 108 4.87 12.21 -3.85
C ARG A 108 4.26 11.69 -2.54
N GLY A 109 5.11 11.16 -1.67
CA GLY A 109 4.75 10.93 -0.26
C GLY A 109 3.60 9.97 -0.05
N GLU A 110 3.60 8.82 -0.71
CA GLU A 110 2.61 7.77 -0.49
C GLU A 110 2.71 7.22 0.93
N GLU A 111 3.93 6.90 1.37
CA GLU A 111 4.24 6.21 2.63
C GLU A 111 3.86 7.05 3.87
N VAL A 112 3.70 8.36 3.66
CA VAL A 112 3.32 9.34 4.67
C VAL A 112 1.87 9.83 4.52
N GLY A 113 1.07 9.13 3.71
CA GLY A 113 -0.38 9.31 3.63
C GLY A 113 -0.91 9.76 2.26
N CYS A 114 -0.25 9.37 1.17
CA CYS A 114 -0.65 9.68 -0.21
C CYS A 114 -0.74 11.20 -0.45
N ILE A 115 0.30 11.95 -0.05
CA ILE A 115 0.30 13.43 -0.09
C ILE A 115 0.03 13.93 -1.51
N GLY A 116 0.74 13.39 -2.48
CA GLY A 116 0.68 13.80 -3.88
C GLY A 116 -0.68 13.56 -4.53
N SER A 117 -1.24 12.36 -4.39
CA SER A 117 -2.56 12.05 -4.95
C SER A 117 -3.69 12.79 -4.24
N ARG A 118 -3.58 13.01 -2.92
CA ARG A 118 -4.56 13.81 -2.16
C ARG A 118 -4.54 15.27 -2.58
N ALA A 119 -3.36 15.87 -2.76
CA ALA A 119 -3.23 17.24 -3.22
C ALA A 119 -3.82 17.41 -4.63
N LEU A 120 -3.52 16.47 -5.53
CA LEU A 120 -4.10 16.42 -6.87
C LEU A 120 -5.63 16.43 -6.86
N VAL A 121 -6.25 15.57 -6.03
CA VAL A 121 -7.71 15.51 -5.88
C VAL A 121 -8.27 16.79 -5.22
N ALA A 122 -7.58 17.35 -4.23
CA ALA A 122 -8.06 18.51 -3.48
C ALA A 122 -8.05 19.82 -4.30
N HIS A 123 -7.14 19.94 -5.27
CA HIS A 123 -7.00 21.15 -6.09
C HIS A 123 -7.90 21.16 -7.33
N ASP A 124 -8.91 20.28 -7.40
CA ASP A 124 -9.68 20.01 -8.63
C ASP A 124 -8.75 19.82 -9.84
N GLY A 125 -7.62 19.13 -9.61
CA GLY A 125 -6.69 18.73 -10.65
C GLY A 125 -7.42 17.89 -11.69
N VAL A 126 -6.88 17.86 -12.91
CA VAL A 126 -7.54 17.02 -13.92
C VAL A 126 -7.19 15.56 -13.68
N LEU A 127 -8.21 14.81 -13.31
CA LEU A 127 -8.12 13.39 -13.06
C LEU A 127 -8.35 12.58 -14.35
N PRO A 128 -7.75 11.38 -14.46
CA PRO A 128 -7.99 10.49 -15.59
C PRO A 128 -9.39 9.86 -15.48
N SER A 129 -9.87 9.28 -16.58
CA SER A 129 -11.09 8.45 -16.51
C SER A 129 -10.82 7.12 -15.82
N VAL A 130 -9.62 6.57 -16.01
CA VAL A 130 -9.16 5.28 -15.48
C VAL A 130 -7.76 5.44 -14.89
N PHE A 131 -7.51 4.80 -13.75
CA PHE A 131 -6.17 4.68 -13.18
C PHE A 131 -5.83 3.21 -12.89
N LEU A 132 -4.63 2.79 -13.26
CA LEU A 132 -4.11 1.45 -12.96
C LEU A 132 -2.84 1.55 -12.14
N GLU A 133 -2.82 0.89 -10.99
CA GLU A 133 -1.62 0.80 -10.18
C GLU A 133 -1.10 -0.63 -10.18
N LEU A 134 0.10 -0.80 -10.75
CA LEU A 134 0.86 -2.03 -10.59
C LEU A 134 1.62 -1.94 -9.27
N HIS A 135 1.54 -2.97 -8.44
CA HIS A 135 2.21 -2.97 -7.14
C HIS A 135 2.66 -4.37 -6.75
N VAL A 136 3.62 -4.49 -5.83
CA VAL A 136 3.85 -5.77 -5.14
C VAL A 136 2.72 -6.05 -4.15
N GLU A 137 2.41 -7.33 -3.91
CA GLU A 137 1.31 -7.73 -3.02
C GLU A 137 1.52 -7.28 -1.57
N GLN A 138 2.77 -7.24 -1.11
CA GLN A 138 3.16 -6.99 0.30
C GLN A 138 2.56 -8.04 1.25
N GLY A 139 2.29 -9.24 0.72
CA GLY A 139 1.64 -10.33 1.42
C GLY A 139 1.93 -11.68 0.76
N PRO A 140 1.59 -12.79 1.43
CA PRO A 140 1.94 -14.14 0.95
C PRO A 140 0.81 -14.83 0.17
N VAL A 141 -0.29 -14.16 -0.18
CA VAL A 141 -1.48 -14.80 -0.77
C VAL A 141 -1.14 -15.38 -2.15
N LEU A 142 -0.50 -14.62 -3.02
CA LEU A 142 -0.09 -15.04 -4.36
C LEU A 142 1.01 -16.10 -4.30
N GLU A 143 1.97 -15.96 -3.38
CA GLU A 143 3.02 -16.96 -3.15
C GLU A 143 2.41 -18.31 -2.73
N ARG A 144 1.49 -18.30 -1.76
CA ARG A 144 0.80 -19.51 -1.29
C ARG A 144 -0.13 -20.11 -2.35
N ALA A 145 -0.72 -19.28 -3.20
CA ALA A 145 -1.56 -19.73 -4.31
C ALA A 145 -0.74 -20.24 -5.52
N GLY A 146 0.57 -20.01 -5.54
CA GLY A 146 1.41 -20.29 -6.71
C GLY A 146 1.04 -19.43 -7.92
N ALA A 147 0.41 -18.27 -7.70
CA ALA A 147 -0.01 -17.35 -8.74
C ALA A 147 1.02 -16.22 -8.88
N PRO A 148 1.43 -15.83 -10.09
CA PRO A 148 2.37 -14.72 -10.28
C PRO A 148 1.72 -13.35 -10.08
N LEU A 149 0.40 -13.26 -10.35
CA LEU A 149 -0.35 -12.01 -10.43
C LEU A 149 -1.67 -12.12 -9.67
N GLY A 150 -2.16 -10.98 -9.16
CA GLY A 150 -3.45 -10.87 -8.49
C GLY A 150 -4.25 -9.65 -8.93
N VAL A 151 -5.56 -9.81 -9.10
CA VAL A 151 -6.47 -8.69 -9.38
C VAL A 151 -6.99 -8.15 -8.06
N VAL A 152 -6.72 -6.87 -7.77
CA VAL A 152 -7.17 -6.26 -6.52
C VAL A 152 -8.64 -5.89 -6.61
N THR A 153 -9.43 -6.38 -5.66
CA THR A 153 -10.88 -6.13 -5.59
C THR A 153 -11.22 -4.85 -4.84
N SER A 154 -10.42 -4.54 -3.82
CA SER A 154 -10.63 -3.43 -2.89
C SER A 154 -9.34 -3.06 -2.18
N ILE A 155 -9.28 -1.83 -1.68
CA ILE A 155 -8.31 -1.39 -0.67
C ILE A 155 -9.03 -1.36 0.67
N ALA A 156 -8.45 -2.03 1.66
CA ALA A 156 -9.06 -2.17 2.98
C ALA A 156 -9.25 -0.80 3.67
N GLY A 157 -10.40 -0.64 4.33
CA GLY A 157 -10.60 0.46 5.25
C GLY A 157 -9.85 0.20 6.55
N MET A 158 -9.52 1.27 7.25
CA MET A 158 -8.71 1.22 8.46
C MET A 158 -9.36 2.04 9.57
N ALA A 159 -9.32 1.52 10.79
CA ALA A 159 -9.71 2.22 12.01
C ALA A 159 -8.56 2.13 13.00
N ARG A 160 -8.06 3.28 13.44
CA ARG A 160 -6.98 3.38 14.43
C ARG A 160 -7.46 4.09 15.69
N GLY A 161 -6.97 3.65 16.82
CA GLY A 161 -7.31 4.22 18.12
C GLY A 161 -6.51 3.57 19.23
N GLU A 162 -7.03 3.71 20.45
CA GLU A 162 -6.37 3.21 21.65
C GLU A 162 -7.39 2.52 22.56
N LEU A 163 -6.91 1.55 23.33
CA LEU A 163 -7.63 0.99 24.47
C LEU A 163 -6.83 1.27 25.74
N LEU A 164 -7.55 1.63 26.80
CA LEU A 164 -6.95 1.87 28.11
C LEU A 164 -7.40 0.81 29.10
N VAL A 165 -6.43 0.17 29.75
CA VAL A 165 -6.65 -0.81 30.80
C VAL A 165 -6.14 -0.21 32.12
N GLU A 166 -7.04 -0.12 33.10
CA GLU A 166 -6.73 0.41 34.42
C GLU A 166 -6.67 -0.70 35.48
N GLY A 167 -5.78 -0.49 36.45
CA GLY A 167 -5.49 -1.40 37.53
C GLY A 167 -5.17 -0.64 38.82
N THR A 168 -4.28 -1.18 39.63
CA THR A 168 -3.85 -0.52 40.87
C THR A 168 -2.38 -0.82 41.12
N ALA A 169 -1.59 0.25 41.28
CA ALA A 169 -0.18 0.11 41.58
C ALA A 169 0.02 -0.57 42.93
N GLY A 170 1.03 -1.42 43.00
CA GLY A 170 1.36 -2.16 44.21
C GLY A 170 2.76 -2.74 44.14
N HIS A 171 3.32 -3.08 45.30
CA HIS A 171 4.65 -3.66 45.35
C HIS A 171 4.63 -5.12 44.86
N ALA A 172 5.42 -5.43 43.83
CA ALA A 172 5.38 -6.72 43.15
C ALA A 172 5.68 -7.93 44.04
N GLY A 173 6.42 -7.72 45.15
CA GLY A 173 6.78 -8.80 46.09
C GLY A 173 5.83 -8.97 47.29
N THR A 174 5.02 -7.97 47.64
CA THR A 174 4.28 -7.99 48.93
C THR A 174 2.77 -7.98 48.76
N VAL A 175 2.25 -7.55 47.60
CA VAL A 175 0.81 -7.68 47.30
C VAL A 175 0.52 -9.14 46.89
N PRO A 176 -0.32 -9.87 47.65
CA PRO A 176 -0.73 -11.23 47.32
C PRO A 176 -1.39 -11.32 45.94
N MET A 177 -1.28 -12.47 45.26
CA MET A 177 -1.76 -12.64 43.87
C MET A 177 -3.28 -12.46 43.72
N ASP A 178 -4.06 -12.92 44.69
CA ASP A 178 -5.52 -12.83 44.73
C ASP A 178 -6.03 -11.40 45.00
N GLY A 179 -5.16 -10.49 45.46
CA GLY A 179 -5.47 -9.09 45.70
C GLY A 179 -5.06 -8.14 44.57
N ARG A 180 -4.51 -8.63 43.46
CA ARG A 180 -3.97 -7.77 42.40
C ARG A 180 -5.06 -7.29 41.43
N ARG A 181 -4.94 -6.03 41.03
CA ARG A 181 -5.57 -5.47 39.83
C ARG A 181 -4.46 -5.04 38.88
N ASP A 182 -3.85 -6.02 38.24
CA ASP A 182 -2.67 -5.82 37.38
C ASP A 182 -3.10 -5.42 35.96
N ALA A 183 -2.83 -4.17 35.59
CA ALA A 183 -3.27 -3.64 34.29
C ALA A 183 -2.56 -4.32 33.11
N LEU A 184 -1.31 -4.78 33.28
CA LEU A 184 -0.57 -5.41 32.19
C LEU A 184 -1.03 -6.84 31.94
N VAL A 185 -1.38 -7.58 32.99
CA VAL A 185 -1.99 -8.92 32.85
C VAL A 185 -3.37 -8.81 32.19
N ALA A 186 -4.17 -7.81 32.57
CA ALA A 186 -5.45 -7.54 31.92
C ALA A 186 -5.27 -7.12 30.45
N ALA A 187 -4.29 -6.26 30.14
CA ALA A 187 -3.95 -5.88 28.77
C ALA A 187 -3.52 -7.09 27.92
N ALA A 188 -2.75 -8.04 28.47
CA ALA A 188 -2.39 -9.27 27.77
C ALA A 188 -3.63 -10.10 27.37
N THR A 189 -4.65 -10.12 28.22
CA THR A 189 -5.93 -10.79 27.91
C THR A 189 -6.66 -10.06 26.79
N GLU A 190 -6.69 -8.73 26.82
CA GLU A 190 -7.29 -7.91 25.75
C GLU A 190 -6.59 -8.11 24.41
N ILE A 191 -5.25 -8.18 24.36
CA ILE A 191 -4.49 -8.44 23.13
C ILE A 191 -4.91 -9.75 22.46
N LEU A 192 -5.07 -10.82 23.26
CA LEU A 192 -5.52 -12.12 22.73
C LEU A 192 -6.97 -12.04 22.22
N ARG A 193 -7.85 -11.34 22.94
CA ARG A 193 -9.25 -11.13 22.52
C ARG A 193 -9.34 -10.34 21.21
N ILE A 194 -8.50 -9.31 21.04
CA ILE A 194 -8.44 -8.49 19.82
C ILE A 194 -8.04 -9.34 18.61
N ARG A 195 -6.98 -10.17 18.75
CA ARG A 195 -6.56 -11.12 17.71
C ARG A 195 -7.70 -12.08 17.34
N ASP A 196 -8.38 -12.63 18.34
CA ASP A 196 -9.46 -13.60 18.13
C ASP A 196 -10.69 -12.97 17.47
N ALA A 197 -11.02 -11.73 17.84
CA ALA A 197 -12.09 -10.95 17.22
C ALA A 197 -11.82 -10.69 15.74
N ALA A 198 -10.58 -10.33 15.37
CA ALA A 198 -10.19 -10.15 13.97
C ALA A 198 -10.23 -11.47 13.20
N SER A 199 -9.70 -12.55 13.78
CA SER A 199 -9.66 -13.87 13.14
C SER A 199 -11.05 -14.45 12.86
N ALA A 200 -12.06 -14.03 13.63
CA ALA A 200 -13.45 -14.43 13.44
C ALA A 200 -14.14 -13.72 12.26
N ILE A 201 -13.56 -12.65 11.71
CA ILE A 201 -14.13 -11.85 10.62
C ILE A 201 -13.28 -12.09 9.36
N PRO A 202 -13.82 -12.77 8.33
CA PRO A 202 -13.06 -13.09 7.12
C PRO A 202 -12.43 -11.86 6.45
N GLY A 203 -11.12 -11.92 6.22
CA GLY A 203 -10.34 -10.85 5.58
C GLY A 203 -10.05 -9.65 6.49
N ALA A 204 -10.47 -9.67 7.75
CA ALA A 204 -10.15 -8.61 8.71
C ALA A 204 -8.85 -8.92 9.45
N VAL A 205 -8.13 -7.87 9.83
CA VAL A 205 -6.92 -7.93 10.65
C VAL A 205 -6.99 -6.88 11.74
N ALA A 206 -6.45 -7.18 12.92
CA ALA A 206 -6.26 -6.20 13.98
C ALA A 206 -4.93 -6.45 14.66
N THR A 207 -4.20 -5.36 14.90
CA THR A 207 -2.85 -5.39 15.45
C THR A 207 -2.76 -4.45 16.64
N VAL A 208 -2.19 -4.95 17.74
CA VAL A 208 -1.66 -4.12 18.82
C VAL A 208 -0.15 -4.02 18.61
N GLY A 209 0.30 -2.84 18.18
CA GLY A 209 1.71 -2.62 17.81
C GLY A 209 2.54 -1.99 18.93
N GLU A 210 1.92 -1.32 19.88
CA GLU A 210 2.57 -0.55 20.93
C GLU A 210 1.83 -0.76 22.27
N LEU A 211 2.61 -0.87 23.34
CA LEU A 211 2.13 -0.84 24.71
C LEU A 211 2.88 0.23 25.50
N ASP A 212 2.13 1.07 26.19
CA ASP A 212 2.65 2.06 27.12
C ASP A 212 2.20 1.69 28.53
N VAL A 213 3.16 1.34 29.39
CA VAL A 213 2.94 0.68 30.68
C VAL A 213 3.36 1.62 31.80
N GLU A 214 2.41 2.02 32.64
CA GLU A 214 2.66 2.92 33.77
C GLU A 214 2.54 2.15 35.11
N PRO A 215 3.49 2.33 36.06
CA PRO A 215 4.65 3.23 35.99
C PRO A 215 5.88 2.63 35.25
N GLY A 216 5.79 1.41 34.71
CA GLY A 216 6.86 0.81 33.90
C GLY A 216 8.07 0.31 34.71
N ALA A 217 7.94 0.18 36.04
CA ALA A 217 9.01 -0.32 36.91
C ALA A 217 8.88 -1.83 37.15
N GLY A 218 9.98 -2.59 36.99
CA GLY A 218 9.96 -4.06 37.08
C GLY A 218 9.57 -4.65 38.45
N ASN A 219 9.53 -3.83 39.51
CA ASN A 219 9.11 -4.22 40.86
C ASN A 219 7.77 -3.60 41.28
N VAL A 220 7.02 -3.01 40.36
CA VAL A 220 5.71 -2.40 40.61
C VAL A 220 4.66 -3.07 39.73
N ILE A 221 3.54 -3.47 40.33
CA ILE A 221 2.36 -3.94 39.62
C ILE A 221 1.85 -2.77 38.77
N PRO A 222 1.73 -2.91 37.43
CA PRO A 222 1.27 -1.83 36.57
C PRO A 222 -0.15 -1.38 36.93
N SER A 223 -0.33 -0.07 37.09
CA SER A 223 -1.63 0.54 37.36
C SER A 223 -2.39 0.91 36.09
N ARG A 224 -1.71 1.06 34.96
CA ARG A 224 -2.32 1.52 33.73
C ARG A 224 -1.52 1.02 32.53
N VAL A 225 -2.22 0.56 31.50
CA VAL A 225 -1.62 0.20 30.20
C VAL A 225 -2.47 0.79 29.08
N ARG A 226 -1.84 1.51 28.16
CA ARG A 226 -2.44 1.98 26.91
C ARG A 226 -1.97 1.08 25.77
N LEU A 227 -2.92 0.57 24.99
CA LEU A 227 -2.70 -0.28 23.83
C LEU A 227 -3.01 0.50 22.57
N SER A 228 -2.11 0.48 21.57
CA SER A 228 -2.45 0.98 20.23
C SER A 228 -3.28 -0.04 19.46
N LEU A 229 -4.22 0.41 18.65
CA LEU A 229 -5.07 -0.42 17.79
C LEU A 229 -4.95 0.04 16.33
N ASP A 230 -4.60 -0.89 15.43
CA ASP A 230 -4.77 -0.77 13.97
C ASP A 230 -5.67 -1.92 13.51
N ALA A 231 -6.91 -1.60 13.10
CA ALA A 231 -7.90 -2.55 12.64
C ALA A 231 -8.22 -2.28 11.16
N ARG A 232 -8.17 -3.31 10.32
CA ARG A 232 -8.45 -3.20 8.87
C ARG A 232 -9.42 -4.27 8.40
N ALA A 233 -10.24 -3.92 7.41
CA ALA A 233 -11.16 -4.86 6.76
C ALA A 233 -11.48 -4.44 5.32
N PRO A 234 -11.80 -5.39 4.43
CA PRO A 234 -11.99 -5.13 3.00
C PRO A 234 -13.27 -4.35 2.67
N ASP A 235 -14.25 -4.33 3.57
CA ASP A 235 -15.50 -3.60 3.38
C ASP A 235 -16.02 -3.00 4.70
N ARG A 236 -16.97 -2.07 4.57
CA ARG A 236 -17.49 -1.27 5.68
C ARG A 236 -18.22 -2.15 6.70
N VAL A 237 -18.97 -3.15 6.24
CA VAL A 237 -19.74 -4.04 7.13
C VAL A 237 -18.79 -4.81 8.03
N ARG A 238 -17.70 -5.33 7.48
CA ARG A 238 -16.68 -6.05 8.23
C ARG A 238 -15.85 -5.13 9.13
N LEU A 239 -15.52 -3.92 8.68
CA LEU A 239 -14.79 -2.94 9.50
C LEU A 239 -15.63 -2.52 10.72
N ASP A 240 -16.91 -2.23 10.52
CA ASP A 240 -17.83 -1.87 11.60
C ASP A 240 -18.01 -3.03 12.59
N ALA A 241 -18.17 -4.25 12.08
CA ALA A 241 -18.24 -5.44 12.93
C ALA A 241 -16.96 -5.65 13.74
N LEU A 242 -15.79 -5.41 13.15
CA LEU A 242 -14.50 -5.52 13.85
C LEU A 242 -14.35 -4.45 14.93
N VAL A 243 -14.63 -3.19 14.62
CA VAL A 243 -14.59 -2.08 15.59
C VAL A 243 -15.53 -2.35 16.75
N GLN A 244 -16.74 -2.84 16.46
CA GLN A 244 -17.71 -3.22 17.48
C GLN A 244 -17.23 -4.40 18.34
N ALA A 245 -16.68 -5.45 17.72
CA ALA A 245 -16.20 -6.64 18.42
C ALA A 245 -14.98 -6.33 19.30
N VAL A 246 -14.07 -5.47 18.83
CA VAL A 246 -12.93 -4.98 19.61
C VAL A 246 -13.40 -4.02 20.71
N GLY A 247 -14.43 -3.21 20.47
CA GLY A 247 -15.01 -2.33 21.48
C GLY A 247 -14.15 -1.10 21.77
N PHE A 248 -13.53 -0.50 20.74
CA PHE A 248 -12.75 0.73 20.86
C PHE A 248 -13.41 1.87 20.08
N ALA A 249 -13.10 3.12 20.45
CA ALA A 249 -13.51 4.31 19.72
C ALA A 249 -12.35 4.74 18.81
N PRO A 250 -12.46 4.62 17.48
CA PRO A 250 -11.39 5.04 16.57
C PRO A 250 -11.19 6.56 16.63
N GLY A 251 -9.94 6.99 16.81
CA GLY A 251 -9.54 8.39 16.64
C GLY A 251 -9.24 8.76 15.18
N TYR A 252 -8.98 7.75 14.35
CA TYR A 252 -8.75 7.90 12.92
C TYR A 252 -9.47 6.78 12.16
N ARG A 253 -10.07 7.11 11.02
CA ARG A 253 -10.77 6.14 10.18
C ARG A 253 -10.69 6.51 8.70
N THR A 254 -10.43 5.50 7.87
CA THR A 254 -10.58 5.55 6.42
C THR A 254 -11.58 4.50 5.97
N GLU A 255 -12.43 4.87 5.01
CA GLU A 255 -13.39 3.94 4.44
C GLU A 255 -12.71 3.02 3.41
N PRO A 256 -13.11 1.74 3.34
CA PRO A 256 -12.65 0.85 2.27
C PRO A 256 -13.11 1.36 0.91
N VAL A 257 -12.28 1.12 -0.11
CA VAL A 257 -12.57 1.58 -1.48
C VAL A 257 -12.57 0.37 -2.42
N THR A 258 -13.62 0.24 -3.23
CA THR A 258 -13.75 -0.85 -4.21
C THR A 258 -13.10 -0.46 -5.53
N MET A 259 -12.39 -1.39 -6.16
CA MET A 259 -11.79 -1.17 -7.48
C MET A 259 -12.87 -1.27 -8.57
N ALA A 260 -12.71 -0.52 -9.66
CA ALA A 260 -13.69 -0.45 -10.73
C ALA A 260 -13.85 -1.80 -11.45
N GLY A 261 -15.08 -2.29 -11.56
CA GLY A 261 -15.38 -3.61 -12.13
C GLY A 261 -14.96 -3.76 -13.61
N GLU A 262 -14.96 -2.67 -14.38
CA GLU A 262 -14.46 -2.66 -15.76
C GLU A 262 -12.94 -2.87 -15.83
N VAL A 263 -12.18 -2.27 -14.90
CA VAL A 263 -10.72 -2.41 -14.82
C VAL A 263 -10.35 -3.81 -14.34
N GLN A 264 -11.05 -4.32 -13.32
CA GLN A 264 -10.91 -5.70 -12.88
C GLN A 264 -11.21 -6.68 -14.02
N SER A 265 -12.25 -6.43 -14.82
CA SER A 265 -12.59 -7.29 -15.96
C SER A 265 -11.53 -7.26 -17.06
N ALA A 266 -10.91 -6.10 -17.32
CA ALA A 266 -9.78 -5.98 -18.24
C ALA A 266 -8.56 -6.79 -17.75
N LEU A 267 -8.22 -6.67 -16.46
CA LEU A 267 -7.13 -7.42 -15.84
C LEU A 267 -7.37 -8.93 -15.90
N ARG A 268 -8.58 -9.39 -15.55
CA ARG A 268 -8.97 -10.80 -15.66
C ARG A 268 -8.77 -11.33 -17.08
N ALA A 269 -9.27 -10.60 -18.07
CA ALA A 269 -9.15 -11.02 -19.47
C ALA A 269 -7.69 -11.16 -19.93
N GLU A 270 -6.79 -10.24 -19.52
CA GLU A 270 -5.37 -10.31 -19.88
C GLU A 270 -4.62 -11.46 -19.16
N ILE A 271 -4.97 -11.73 -17.90
CA ILE A 271 -4.42 -12.86 -17.12
C ILE A 271 -4.87 -14.20 -17.71
N GLU A 272 -6.18 -14.34 -17.98
CA GLU A 272 -6.77 -15.55 -18.56
C GLU A 272 -6.23 -15.82 -19.99
N ALA A 273 -6.07 -14.78 -20.81
CA ALA A 273 -5.52 -14.90 -22.16
C ALA A 273 -4.08 -15.46 -22.19
N ARG A 274 -3.33 -15.29 -21.08
CA ARG A 274 -1.97 -15.83 -20.90
C ARG A 274 -1.95 -17.19 -20.21
N GLY A 275 -3.12 -17.76 -19.89
CA GLY A 275 -3.23 -19.05 -19.19
C GLY A 275 -2.72 -19.02 -17.75
N LEU A 276 -2.70 -17.84 -17.12
CA LEU A 276 -2.23 -17.67 -15.75
C LEU A 276 -3.36 -17.95 -14.73
N PRO A 277 -3.04 -18.41 -13.50
CA PRO A 277 -4.02 -18.55 -12.43
C PRO A 277 -4.68 -17.21 -12.12
N LEU A 278 -6.02 -17.20 -12.02
CA LEU A 278 -6.76 -16.02 -11.57
C LEU A 278 -6.90 -16.04 -10.05
N VAL A 279 -6.30 -15.04 -9.39
CA VAL A 279 -6.47 -14.78 -7.95
C VAL A 279 -7.01 -13.37 -7.77
N GLU A 280 -8.07 -13.25 -6.96
CA GLU A 280 -8.69 -11.98 -6.58
C GLU A 280 -8.53 -11.78 -5.07
N LEU A 281 -8.09 -10.60 -4.66
CA LEU A 281 -7.77 -10.29 -3.28
C LEU A 281 -7.94 -8.81 -2.95
N SER A 282 -8.13 -8.48 -1.67
CA SER A 282 -8.09 -7.09 -1.20
C SER A 282 -6.65 -6.69 -0.89
N SER A 283 -6.26 -5.46 -1.20
CA SER A 283 -5.08 -4.85 -0.60
C SER A 283 -5.34 -4.54 0.87
N GLY A 284 -4.38 -4.88 1.73
CA GLY A 284 -4.36 -4.47 3.14
C GLY A 284 -3.65 -3.13 3.37
N ALA A 285 -2.86 -2.66 2.41
CA ALA A 285 -2.11 -1.41 2.45
C ALA A 285 -2.92 -0.26 1.83
N GLY A 286 -2.55 0.98 2.18
CA GLY A 286 -3.00 2.15 1.44
C GLY A 286 -2.25 2.24 0.12
N HIS A 287 -2.85 2.87 -0.88
CA HIS A 287 -2.22 3.17 -2.16
C HIS A 287 -2.88 4.41 -2.78
N ASP A 288 -2.18 5.08 -3.69
CA ASP A 288 -2.71 6.23 -4.44
C ASP A 288 -3.98 5.86 -5.23
N ALA A 289 -4.09 4.62 -5.75
CA ALA A 289 -5.30 4.13 -6.40
C ALA A 289 -6.56 4.27 -5.53
N GLY A 290 -6.42 4.13 -4.20
CA GLY A 290 -7.50 4.30 -3.25
C GLY A 290 -7.98 5.74 -3.14
N ILE A 291 -7.05 6.71 -3.20
CA ILE A 291 -7.35 8.14 -3.21
C ILE A 291 -8.10 8.52 -4.49
N LEU A 292 -7.60 8.09 -5.65
CA LEU A 292 -8.22 8.36 -6.94
C LEU A 292 -9.60 7.70 -7.04
N ALA A 293 -9.75 6.46 -6.58
CA ALA A 293 -11.04 5.77 -6.59
C ALA A 293 -12.07 6.44 -5.68
N ALA A 294 -11.65 6.90 -4.50
CA ALA A 294 -12.53 7.67 -3.60
C ALA A 294 -12.98 9.01 -4.23
N ALA A 295 -12.17 9.58 -5.13
CA ALA A 295 -12.50 10.78 -5.90
C ALA A 295 -13.39 10.51 -7.14
N GLY A 296 -13.73 9.24 -7.42
CA GLY A 296 -14.61 8.85 -8.53
C GLY A 296 -13.88 8.45 -9.82
N VAL A 297 -12.55 8.34 -9.81
CA VAL A 297 -11.79 7.75 -10.92
C VAL A 297 -12.05 6.24 -10.97
N LYS A 298 -12.17 5.67 -12.17
CA LYS A 298 -12.26 4.20 -12.32
C LYS A 298 -10.89 3.57 -12.10
N SER A 299 -10.50 3.40 -10.84
CA SER A 299 -9.19 2.82 -10.49
C SER A 299 -9.23 1.30 -10.39
N GLY A 300 -8.11 0.65 -10.69
CA GLY A 300 -7.86 -0.75 -10.37
C GLY A 300 -6.39 -0.99 -10.07
N MET A 301 -6.07 -2.15 -9.48
CA MET A 301 -4.68 -2.51 -9.22
C MET A 301 -4.36 -3.94 -9.67
N LEU A 302 -3.12 -4.13 -10.08
CA LEU A 302 -2.53 -5.42 -10.41
C LEU A 302 -1.40 -5.69 -9.43
N PHE A 303 -1.55 -6.76 -8.64
CA PHE A 303 -0.50 -7.22 -7.74
C PHE A 303 0.45 -8.17 -8.43
N VAL A 304 1.73 -8.00 -8.13
CA VAL A 304 2.82 -8.93 -8.42
C VAL A 304 3.13 -9.71 -7.15
N ARG A 305 3.31 -11.02 -7.28
CA ARG A 305 3.64 -11.91 -6.17
C ARG A 305 4.89 -11.44 -5.42
N SER A 306 4.71 -11.16 -4.13
CA SER A 306 5.81 -11.00 -3.18
C SER A 306 6.30 -12.38 -2.71
N LEU A 307 7.56 -12.69 -3.00
CA LEU A 307 8.25 -13.90 -2.53
C LEU A 307 8.72 -13.73 -1.08
N ASN A 308 9.39 -14.76 -0.54
CA ASN A 308 10.01 -14.72 0.79
C ASN A 308 8.97 -14.51 1.91
N GLY A 309 7.80 -15.17 1.78
CA GLY A 309 6.72 -15.04 2.75
C GLY A 309 5.94 -13.74 2.66
N GLY A 310 6.10 -12.98 1.58
CA GLY A 310 5.38 -11.72 1.36
C GLY A 310 5.90 -10.55 2.19
N VAL A 311 7.17 -10.59 2.59
CA VAL A 311 7.78 -9.50 3.36
C VAL A 311 7.82 -8.21 2.52
N SER A 312 7.53 -7.09 3.18
CA SER A 312 7.60 -5.74 2.64
C SER A 312 8.08 -4.78 3.74
N HIS A 313 8.40 -3.54 3.39
CA HIS A 313 8.97 -2.52 4.29
C HIS A 313 10.31 -2.96 4.91
N CYS A 314 11.06 -3.81 4.22
CA CYS A 314 12.38 -4.26 4.64
C CYS A 314 13.27 -4.62 3.44
N PRO A 315 14.60 -4.68 3.61
CA PRO A 315 15.53 -4.97 2.51
C PRO A 315 15.36 -6.36 1.88
N GLU A 316 14.71 -7.28 2.59
CA GLU A 316 14.45 -8.65 2.14
C GLU A 316 13.24 -8.80 1.20
N GLU A 317 12.59 -7.69 0.84
CA GLU A 317 11.52 -7.66 -0.16
C GLU A 317 12.00 -8.25 -1.50
N LEU A 318 11.20 -9.18 -2.04
CA LEU A 318 11.56 -9.90 -3.24
C LEU A 318 10.36 -10.16 -4.14
N SER A 319 10.49 -9.82 -5.42
CA SER A 319 9.64 -10.29 -6.51
C SER A 319 10.53 -10.82 -7.63
N SER A 320 10.09 -11.85 -8.36
CA SER A 320 10.89 -12.43 -9.45
C SER A 320 10.86 -11.54 -10.70
N GLU A 321 11.93 -11.57 -11.50
CA GLU A 321 11.95 -10.85 -12.79
C GLU A 321 10.87 -11.38 -13.73
N GLU A 322 10.59 -12.68 -13.69
CA GLU A 322 9.55 -13.33 -14.48
C GLU A 322 8.15 -12.82 -14.13
N ASP A 323 7.82 -12.70 -12.84
CA ASP A 323 6.51 -12.19 -12.40
C ASP A 323 6.35 -10.71 -12.79
N ILE A 324 7.41 -9.91 -12.66
CA ILE A 324 7.43 -8.49 -13.06
C ILE A 324 7.24 -8.34 -14.58
N ALA A 325 7.91 -9.16 -15.38
CA ALA A 325 7.76 -9.16 -16.83
C ALA A 325 6.31 -9.48 -17.24
N LEU A 326 5.73 -10.55 -16.66
CA LEU A 326 4.33 -10.92 -16.90
C LEU A 326 3.37 -9.79 -16.52
N ALA A 327 3.60 -9.14 -15.38
CA ALA A 327 2.76 -8.05 -14.92
C ALA A 327 2.81 -6.84 -15.87
N THR A 328 4.00 -6.51 -16.36
CA THR A 328 4.21 -5.42 -17.33
C THR A 328 3.50 -5.73 -18.65
N GLU A 329 3.58 -6.98 -19.13
CA GLU A 329 2.87 -7.40 -20.34
C GLU A 329 1.34 -7.33 -20.18
N VAL A 330 0.81 -7.72 -19.02
CA VAL A 330 -0.61 -7.57 -18.68
C VAL A 330 -1.00 -6.09 -18.66
N LEU A 331 -0.19 -5.24 -18.02
CA LEU A 331 -0.42 -3.80 -17.95
C LEU A 331 -0.48 -3.17 -19.37
N VAL A 332 0.44 -3.54 -20.28
CA VAL A 332 0.38 -3.11 -21.70
C VAL A 332 -0.95 -3.47 -22.35
N GLY A 333 -1.42 -4.71 -22.15
CA GLY A 333 -2.68 -5.19 -22.71
C GLY A 333 -3.89 -4.42 -22.17
N VAL A 334 -3.92 -4.16 -20.86
CA VAL A 334 -4.99 -3.41 -20.21
C VAL A 334 -4.99 -1.94 -20.65
N LEU A 335 -3.83 -1.28 -20.72
CA LEU A 335 -3.71 0.09 -21.21
C LEU A 335 -4.30 0.24 -22.62
N ARG A 336 -3.96 -0.67 -23.55
CA ARG A 336 -4.52 -0.68 -24.91
C ARG A 336 -6.03 -0.91 -24.93
N ARG A 337 -6.53 -1.78 -24.06
CA ARG A 337 -7.95 -2.13 -23.98
C ARG A 337 -8.81 -0.98 -23.44
N LEU A 338 -8.30 -0.23 -22.47
CA LEU A 338 -9.06 0.82 -21.79
C LEU A 338 -8.85 2.21 -22.41
N ALA A 339 -7.85 2.36 -23.29
CA ALA A 339 -7.62 3.60 -24.02
C ALA A 339 -8.43 3.73 -25.33
N GLY A 340 -9.03 2.63 -25.81
CA GLY A 340 -9.91 2.59 -26.99
C GLY A 340 -11.38 2.64 -26.65
#